data_AF-A0A250XGV0-F1
#
_entry.id   AF-A0A250XGV0-F1
#
_cell.length_a   1.000
_cell.length_b   1.000
_cell.length_c   1.000
_cell.angle_alpha   90.00
_cell.angle_beta   90.00
_cell.angle_gamma   90.00
#
_symmetry.space_group_name_H-M   'P 1'
#
loop_
_entity.id
_entity.type
_entity.pdbx_description
1 polymer ?
#
loop_
_entity_poly.entity_id
_entity_poly.type
_entity_poly.pdbx_seq_one_letter_code
_entity_poly.pdbx_strand_id
1 'polypeptide(L)'
;MKADKKEIPASRRGPAGANAFAYFIYSWVNPFIDLAWKRELLEQDAYMILPTEQDSYKLAEDFEQALQKEWAAAVQRPAKKQRNVLTCPTLRALIRLWWPNVMLQLFWASVEVGARLTSPVLLQQLLIYFIALANHESPPARTGWLYAMGLGLTSFVMLSHHILYFLGYRMGILQKVQVTAAVHTKLLRLNLASITAISAGQVVNLVSNDARRFDDYAQHLPWLVLAPLELGMVETPVC
;
A
#
# COMPACT_ATOMS: atom_id res chain seq x y z
N MET A 1 19.50 -33.23 9.13
CA MET A 1 19.58 -33.09 7.67
C MET A 1 20.07 -31.67 7.38
N LYS A 2 21.36 -31.49 7.09
CA LYS A 2 21.95 -30.17 6.84
C LYS A 2 21.41 -29.68 5.50
N ALA A 3 20.54 -28.66 5.52
CA ALA A 3 20.14 -27.97 4.31
C ALA A 3 21.40 -27.33 3.71
N ASP A 4 21.73 -27.78 2.50
CA ASP A 4 22.79 -27.23 1.67
C ASP A 4 22.50 -25.75 1.43
N LYS A 5 23.27 -24.87 2.09
CA LYS A 5 23.24 -23.43 1.84
C LYS A 5 23.87 -23.20 0.47
N LYS A 6 23.11 -23.43 -0.59
CA LYS A 6 23.44 -22.88 -1.91
C LYS A 6 23.44 -21.36 -1.76
N GLU A 7 24.64 -20.80 -1.78
CA GLU A 7 24.89 -19.37 -1.75
C GLU A 7 24.03 -18.68 -2.81
N ILE A 8 23.07 -17.88 -2.36
CA ILE A 8 22.32 -16.99 -3.23
C ILE A 8 23.34 -15.97 -3.76
N PRO A 9 23.62 -15.93 -5.07
CA PRO A 9 24.71 -15.11 -5.59
C PRO A 9 24.47 -13.64 -5.26
N ALA A 10 25.50 -13.00 -4.69
CA ALA A 10 25.51 -11.60 -4.20
C ALA A 10 25.14 -10.54 -5.26
N SER A 11 25.01 -10.92 -6.53
CA SER A 11 24.59 -10.03 -7.62
C SER A 11 23.08 -9.73 -7.68
N ARG A 12 22.27 -10.39 -6.83
CA ARG A 12 20.81 -10.27 -6.87
C ARG A 12 20.30 -9.35 -5.78
N ARG A 13 20.52 -8.05 -5.97
CA ARG A 13 20.03 -7.00 -5.09
C ARG A 13 18.50 -6.92 -5.22
N GLY A 14 17.79 -7.48 -4.24
CA GLY A 14 16.37 -7.18 -4.04
C GLY A 14 16.14 -5.69 -3.76
N PRO A 15 14.94 -5.28 -3.35
CA PRO A 15 14.59 -3.86 -3.15
C PRO A 15 15.55 -3.13 -2.20
N ALA A 16 16.17 -3.83 -1.24
CA ALA A 16 17.11 -3.27 -0.27
C ALA A 16 18.45 -2.81 -0.87
N GLY A 17 18.86 -3.34 -2.03
CA GLY A 17 20.10 -2.96 -2.71
C GLY A 17 19.90 -2.01 -3.90
N ALA A 18 18.67 -1.53 -4.11
CA ALA A 18 18.32 -0.63 -5.20
C ALA A 18 18.54 0.84 -4.79
N ASN A 19 19.15 1.63 -5.67
CA ASN A 19 19.19 3.09 -5.50
C ASN A 19 17.77 3.68 -5.63
N ALA A 20 17.53 4.88 -5.10
CA ALA A 20 16.21 5.53 -5.10
C ALA A 20 15.55 5.58 -6.49
N PHE A 21 16.32 5.90 -7.54
CA PHE A 21 15.82 5.89 -8.92
C PHE A 21 15.42 4.48 -9.38
N ALA A 22 16.26 3.47 -9.15
CA ALA A 22 15.99 2.08 -9.51
C ALA A 22 14.77 1.51 -8.75
N TYR A 23 14.56 1.97 -7.51
CA TYR A 23 13.37 1.65 -6.72
C TYR A 23 12.10 2.27 -7.33
N PHE A 24 12.16 3.55 -7.72
CA PHE A 24 11.04 4.27 -8.32
C PHE A 24 10.55 3.64 -9.64
N ILE A 25 11.48 3.22 -10.50
CA ILE A 25 11.14 2.59 -11.80
C ILE A 25 10.95 1.07 -11.69
N TYR A 26 10.99 0.49 -10.50
CA TYR A 26 10.89 -0.96 -10.26
C TYR A 26 11.93 -1.82 -11.02
N SER A 27 13.08 -1.24 -11.39
CA SER A 27 14.11 -1.92 -12.17
C SER A 27 14.75 -3.10 -11.41
N TRP A 28 14.66 -3.11 -10.08
CA TRP A 28 15.09 -4.22 -9.24
C TRP A 28 14.30 -5.53 -9.47
N VAL A 29 13.14 -5.47 -10.12
CA VAL A 29 12.34 -6.65 -10.50
C VAL A 29 12.84 -7.28 -11.81
N ASN A 30 13.51 -6.51 -12.68
CA ASN A 30 13.94 -6.98 -14.01
C ASN A 30 14.74 -8.29 -13.97
N PRO A 31 15.70 -8.49 -13.06
CA PRO A 31 16.48 -9.73 -13.06
C PRO A 31 15.65 -10.96 -12.65
N PHE A 32 14.53 -10.77 -11.92
CA PHE A 32 13.57 -11.84 -11.62
C PHE A 32 12.71 -12.17 -12.85
N ILE A 33 12.26 -11.16 -13.59
CA ILE A 33 11.53 -11.34 -14.86
C ILE A 33 12.41 -12.05 -15.90
N ASP A 34 13.67 -11.65 -16.02
CA ASP A 34 14.63 -12.30 -16.93
C ASP A 34 14.86 -13.77 -16.58
N LEU A 35 14.82 -14.11 -15.29
CA LEU A 35 14.92 -15.50 -14.83
C LEU A 35 13.67 -16.30 -15.20
N ALA A 36 12.49 -15.71 -14.98
CA ALA A 36 11.19 -16.29 -15.34
C ALA A 36 11.04 -16.52 -16.85
N TRP A 37 11.65 -15.65 -17.66
CA TRP A 37 11.67 -15.80 -19.12
C TRP A 37 12.54 -16.98 -19.57
N LYS A 38 13.63 -17.27 -18.85
CA LYS A 38 14.60 -18.30 -19.22
C LYS A 38 14.22 -19.69 -18.72
N ARG A 39 13.55 -19.77 -17.57
CA ARG A 39 13.13 -21.03 -16.96
C ARG A 39 11.93 -20.85 -16.07
N GLU A 40 11.25 -21.97 -15.80
CA GLU A 40 10.22 -22.02 -14.76
C GLU A 40 10.80 -21.62 -13.39
N LEU A 41 10.01 -20.81 -12.68
CA LEU A 41 10.37 -20.27 -11.37
C LEU A 41 10.19 -21.33 -10.29
N LEU A 42 11.19 -21.44 -9.41
CA LEU A 42 11.15 -22.30 -8.24
C LEU A 42 10.91 -21.45 -6.98
N GLU A 43 10.46 -22.07 -5.89
CA GLU A 43 10.20 -21.37 -4.62
C GLU A 43 11.44 -20.60 -4.11
N GLN A 44 12.63 -21.18 -4.29
CA GLN A 44 13.90 -20.55 -3.93
C GLN A 44 14.19 -19.24 -4.69
N ASP A 45 13.58 -19.04 -5.86
CA ASP A 45 13.77 -17.82 -6.65
C ASP A 45 12.97 -16.64 -6.08
N ALA A 46 11.96 -16.90 -5.23
CA ALA A 46 11.18 -15.85 -4.56
C ALA A 46 12.03 -15.00 -3.60
N TYR A 47 13.09 -15.59 -3.01
CA TYR A 47 14.01 -14.86 -2.13
C TYR A 47 14.76 -13.72 -2.84
N MET A 48 14.72 -13.67 -4.17
CA MET A 48 15.31 -12.61 -4.97
C MET A 48 14.57 -11.26 -4.84
N ILE A 49 13.26 -11.30 -4.62
CA ILE A 49 12.39 -10.11 -4.56
C ILE A 49 11.96 -9.77 -3.12
N LEU A 50 12.11 -10.70 -2.19
CA LEU A 50 11.76 -10.53 -0.78
C LEU A 50 12.72 -9.53 -0.10
N PRO A 51 12.22 -8.45 0.50
CA PRO A 51 13.05 -7.53 1.27
C PRO A 51 13.66 -8.26 2.48
N THR A 52 14.98 -8.19 2.65
CA THR A 52 15.69 -8.86 3.75
C THR A 52 15.23 -8.41 5.15
N GLU A 53 14.66 -7.20 5.25
CA GLU A 53 14.16 -6.66 6.52
C GLU A 53 12.77 -7.18 6.91
N GLN A 54 12.03 -7.79 5.98
CA GLN A 54 10.64 -8.21 6.18
C GLN A 54 10.54 -9.70 6.47
N ASP A 55 11.25 -10.12 7.51
CA ASP A 55 11.10 -11.48 8.03
C ASP A 55 9.73 -11.64 8.70
N SER A 56 9.06 -12.74 8.38
CA SER A 56 7.78 -13.13 8.97
C SER A 56 7.81 -13.15 10.50
N TYR A 57 8.94 -13.58 11.07
CA TYR A 57 9.12 -13.62 12.52
C TYR A 57 9.11 -12.23 13.15
N LYS A 58 9.89 -11.29 12.60
CA LYS A 58 9.96 -9.90 13.09
C LYS A 58 8.61 -9.20 12.96
N LEU A 59 7.95 -9.36 11.81
CA LEU A 59 6.62 -8.80 11.57
C LEU A 59 5.60 -9.28 12.61
N ALA A 60 5.63 -10.58 12.93
CA ALA A 60 4.77 -11.17 13.95
C ALA A 60 5.09 -10.65 15.36
N GLU A 61 6.37 -10.54 15.71
CA GLU A 61 6.83 -10.01 17.00
C GLU A 61 6.40 -8.55 17.20
N ASP A 62 6.63 -7.69 16.22
CA ASP A 62 6.23 -6.27 16.26
C ASP A 62 4.72 -6.12 16.48
N PHE A 63 3.93 -6.92 15.77
CA PHE A 63 2.47 -6.90 15.92
C PHE A 63 2.02 -7.45 17.27
N GLU A 64 2.65 -8.52 17.76
CA GLU A 64 2.33 -9.08 19.08
C GLU A 64 2.63 -8.07 20.19
N GLN A 65 3.77 -7.38 20.15
CA GLN A 65 4.12 -6.34 21.11
C GLN A 65 3.10 -5.19 21.10
N ALA A 66 2.72 -4.72 19.89
CA ALA A 66 1.70 -3.68 19.74
C ALA A 66 0.33 -4.13 20.27
N LEU A 67 -0.06 -5.37 19.98
CA LEU A 67 -1.31 -5.96 20.42
C LEU A 67 -1.37 -6.11 21.93
N GLN A 68 -0.30 -6.61 22.56
CA GLN A 68 -0.21 -6.75 24.02
C GLN A 68 -0.35 -5.40 24.72
N LYS A 69 0.28 -4.36 24.18
CA LYS A 69 0.18 -2.98 24.72
C LYS A 69 -1.25 -2.46 24.66
N GLU A 70 -1.95 -2.61 23.54
CA GLU A 70 -3.35 -2.19 23.41
C GLU A 70 -4.31 -3.07 24.22
N TRP A 71 -4.00 -4.36 24.38
CA TRP A 71 -4.79 -5.28 25.20
C TRP A 71 -4.71 -4.90 26.69
N ALA A 72 -3.50 -4.64 27.20
CA ALA A 72 -3.31 -4.16 28.57
C ALA A 72 -4.05 -2.84 28.83
N ALA A 73 -3.99 -1.92 27.86
CA ALA A 73 -4.74 -0.66 27.93
C ALA A 73 -6.26 -0.86 27.83
N ALA A 74 -6.74 -1.91 27.14
CA ALA A 74 -8.17 -2.19 26.99
C ALA A 74 -8.80 -2.85 28.22
N VAL A 75 -8.04 -3.67 28.96
CA VAL A 75 -8.49 -4.28 30.22
C VAL A 75 -8.84 -3.22 31.27
N GLN A 76 -8.14 -2.08 31.26
CA GLN A 76 -8.38 -0.97 32.17
C GLN A 76 -9.56 -0.06 31.74
N ARG A 77 -10.17 -0.27 30.57
CA ARG A 77 -11.25 0.59 30.05
C ARG A 77 -12.62 0.19 30.62
N PRO A 78 -13.50 1.16 30.94
CA PRO A 78 -14.86 0.87 31.41
C PRO A 78 -15.68 0.12 30.35
N ALA A 79 -16.47 -0.86 30.78
CA ALA A 79 -17.22 -1.80 29.91
C ALA A 79 -18.11 -1.12 28.85
N LYS A 80 -18.67 0.07 29.14
CA LYS A 80 -19.47 0.84 28.17
C LYS A 80 -18.68 1.28 26.93
N LYS A 81 -17.35 1.44 27.02
CA LYS A 81 -16.48 1.80 25.89
C LYS A 81 -15.93 0.59 25.12
N GLN A 82 -16.10 -0.65 25.61
CA GLN A 82 -15.54 -1.86 24.98
C GLN A 82 -16.38 -2.38 23.80
N ARG A 83 -17.60 -1.86 23.61
CA ARG A 83 -18.56 -2.38 22.61
C ARG A 83 -18.40 -1.80 21.21
N ASN A 84 -17.48 -0.84 21.02
CA ASN A 84 -17.24 -0.20 19.72
C ASN A 84 -16.15 -0.91 18.92
N VAL A 85 -16.36 -1.14 17.62
CA VAL A 85 -15.36 -1.75 16.73
C VAL A 85 -14.05 -0.94 16.71
N LEU A 86 -14.14 0.38 16.77
CA LEU A 86 -13.01 1.33 16.86
C LEU A 86 -12.21 1.23 18.17
N THR A 87 -12.72 0.51 19.17
CA THR A 87 -12.02 0.24 20.43
C THR A 87 -11.42 -1.16 20.50
N CYS A 88 -11.58 -1.96 19.45
CA CYS A 88 -10.99 -3.28 19.35
C CYS A 88 -9.45 -3.18 19.43
N PRO A 89 -8.79 -3.91 20.35
CA PRO A 89 -7.35 -3.84 20.53
C PRO A 89 -6.57 -4.22 19.26
N THR A 90 -7.06 -5.18 18.48
CA THR A 90 -6.43 -5.62 17.22
C THR A 90 -6.43 -4.51 16.17
N LEU A 91 -7.57 -3.84 15.97
CA LEU A 91 -7.68 -2.73 15.04
C LEU A 91 -6.79 -1.56 15.47
N ARG A 92 -6.75 -1.24 16.77
CA ARG A 92 -5.88 -0.16 17.28
C ARG A 92 -4.40 -0.48 17.15
N ALA A 93 -4.00 -1.71 17.43
CA ALA A 93 -2.62 -2.16 17.24
C ALA A 93 -2.21 -2.03 15.76
N LEU A 94 -3.09 -2.44 14.85
CA LEU A 94 -2.87 -2.32 13.41
C LEU A 94 -2.74 -0.86 12.96
N ILE A 95 -3.69 -0.01 13.36
CA ILE A 95 -3.66 1.43 13.03
C ILE A 95 -2.38 2.06 13.58
N ARG A 96 -2.01 1.79 14.84
CA ARG A 96 -0.83 2.36 15.46
C ARG A 96 0.46 1.98 14.73
N LEU A 97 0.57 0.73 14.29
CA LEU A 97 1.76 0.23 13.59
C LEU A 97 1.85 0.76 12.16
N TRP A 98 0.71 0.82 11.47
CA TRP A 98 0.66 1.12 10.03
C TRP A 98 0.35 2.58 9.69
N TRP A 99 0.00 3.41 10.67
CA TRP A 99 -0.32 4.83 10.44
C TRP A 99 0.74 5.58 9.62
N PRO A 100 2.06 5.44 9.85
CA PRO A 100 3.06 6.12 9.02
C PRO A 100 2.98 5.72 7.53
N ASN A 101 2.74 4.44 7.25
CA ASN A 101 2.56 3.96 5.89
C ASN A 101 1.26 4.48 5.26
N VAL A 102 0.16 4.54 6.03
CA VAL A 102 -1.11 5.12 5.59
C VAL A 102 -0.95 6.61 5.28
N MET A 103 -0.18 7.37 6.08
CA MET A 103 0.10 8.79 5.80
C MET A 103 0.94 8.98 4.53
N LEU A 104 1.96 8.13 4.33
CA LEU A 104 2.75 8.16 3.10
C LEU A 104 1.90 7.81 1.87
N GLN A 105 1.01 6.83 2.01
CA GLN A 105 0.06 6.46 0.96
C GLN A 105 -0.92 7.59 0.65
N LEU A 106 -1.46 8.26 1.68
CA LEU A 106 -2.35 9.41 1.54
C LEU A 106 -1.67 10.59 0.84
N PHE A 107 -0.39 10.84 1.13
CA PHE A 107 0.40 11.86 0.45
C PHE A 107 0.47 11.61 -1.06
N TRP A 108 0.83 10.39 -1.48
CA TRP A 108 0.89 10.04 -2.90
C TRP A 108 -0.47 10.08 -3.58
N ALA A 109 -1.53 9.65 -2.89
CA ALA A 109 -2.88 9.75 -3.41
C ALA A 109 -3.32 11.22 -3.58
N SER A 110 -2.93 12.12 -2.69
CA SER A 110 -3.22 13.56 -2.81
C SER A 110 -2.50 14.17 -4.02
N VAL A 111 -1.24 13.77 -4.26
CA VAL A 111 -0.48 14.18 -5.46
C VAL A 111 -1.18 13.70 -6.74
N GLU A 112 -1.67 12.45 -6.75
CA GLU A 112 -2.42 11.90 -7.88
C GLU A 112 -3.71 12.69 -8.13
N VAL A 113 -4.54 12.90 -7.11
CA VAL A 113 -5.79 13.68 -7.24
C VAL A 113 -5.49 15.10 -7.76
N GLY A 114 -4.48 15.77 -7.21
CA GLY A 114 -4.08 17.10 -7.64
C GLY A 114 -3.70 17.15 -9.13
N ALA A 115 -2.88 16.20 -9.60
CA ALA A 115 -2.50 16.15 -11.01
C ALA A 115 -3.68 15.77 -11.92
N ARG A 116 -4.58 14.89 -11.46
CA ARG A 116 -5.80 14.49 -12.20
C ARG A 116 -6.76 15.67 -12.38
N LEU A 117 -6.95 16.49 -11.34
CA LEU A 117 -7.79 17.71 -11.40
C LEU A 117 -7.14 18.83 -12.23
N THR A 118 -5.80 18.94 -12.21
CA THR A 118 -5.07 19.99 -12.94
C THR A 118 -5.03 19.72 -14.45
N SER A 119 -4.94 18.45 -14.86
CA SER A 119 -4.84 18.05 -16.27
C SER A 119 -5.95 18.63 -17.17
N PRO A 120 -7.27 18.51 -16.85
CA PRO A 120 -8.32 19.08 -17.70
C PRO A 120 -8.30 20.61 -17.74
N VAL A 121 -7.92 21.28 -16.64
CA VAL A 121 -7.80 22.74 -16.60
C VAL A 121 -6.69 23.23 -17.53
N LEU A 122 -5.51 22.60 -17.50
CA LEU A 122 -4.42 22.94 -18.42
C LEU A 122 -4.78 22.66 -19.88
N LEU A 123 -5.48 21.55 -20.13
CA LEU A 123 -5.98 21.23 -21.47
C LEU A 123 -6.97 22.29 -21.97
N GLN A 124 -7.89 22.76 -21.12
CA GLN A 124 -8.82 23.85 -21.46
C GLN A 124 -8.08 25.14 -21.82
N GLN A 125 -7.08 25.54 -21.03
CA GLN A 125 -6.28 26.74 -21.31
C GLN A 125 -5.49 26.61 -22.62
N LEU A 126 -4.95 25.42 -22.90
CA LEU A 126 -4.27 25.13 -24.15
C LEU A 126 -5.23 25.18 -25.36
N LEU A 127 -6.48 24.71 -25.21
CA LEU A 127 -7.50 24.82 -26.24
C LEU A 127 -7.89 26.29 -26.50
N ILE A 128 -8.08 27.09 -25.45
CA ILE A 128 -8.36 28.54 -25.59
C ILE A 128 -7.21 29.23 -26.34
N TYR A 129 -5.96 28.88 -26.04
CA TYR A 129 -4.79 29.39 -26.76
C TYR A 129 -4.84 29.07 -28.26
N PHE A 130 -5.22 27.84 -28.64
CA PHE A 130 -5.37 27.47 -30.04
C PHE A 130 -6.54 28.16 -30.75
N ILE A 131 -7.66 28.40 -30.05
CA ILE A 131 -8.80 29.16 -30.58
C ILE A 131 -8.39 30.61 -30.88
N ALA A 132 -7.66 31.26 -29.96
CA ALA A 132 -7.12 32.61 -30.17
C ALA A 132 -6.24 32.67 -31.43
N LEU A 133 -5.35 31.69 -31.59
CA LEU A 133 -4.49 31.59 -32.78
C LEU A 133 -5.30 31.40 -34.07
N ALA A 134 -6.38 30.60 -34.03
CA ALA A 134 -7.29 30.40 -35.16
C ALA A 134 -8.07 31.67 -35.54
N ASN A 135 -8.38 32.53 -34.56
CA ASN A 135 -9.02 33.83 -34.76
C ASN A 135 -8.06 34.94 -35.19
N HIS A 136 -6.83 34.59 -35.62
CA HIS A 136 -5.76 35.52 -36.00
C HIS A 136 -5.27 36.44 -34.87
N GLU A 137 -5.55 36.10 -33.61
CA GLU A 137 -4.88 36.75 -32.49
C GLU A 137 -3.41 36.27 -32.42
N SER A 138 -2.53 37.11 -31.86
CA SER A 138 -1.11 36.79 -31.69
C SER A 138 -0.77 36.59 -30.21
N PRO A 139 -1.30 35.54 -29.53
CA PRO A 139 -0.98 35.28 -28.14
C PRO A 139 0.51 34.90 -28.00
N PRO A 140 1.18 35.26 -26.89
CA PRO A 140 2.60 34.99 -26.71
C PRO A 140 2.93 33.49 -26.84
N ALA A 141 3.89 33.11 -27.68
CA ALA A 141 4.27 31.69 -27.85
C ALA A 141 4.66 31.00 -26.52
N ARG A 142 5.20 31.76 -25.56
CA ARG A 142 5.59 31.26 -24.23
C ARG A 142 4.40 30.68 -23.45
N THR A 143 3.19 31.24 -23.58
CA THR A 143 2.02 30.75 -22.82
C THR A 143 1.58 29.37 -23.33
N GLY A 144 1.54 29.18 -24.65
CA GLY A 144 1.24 27.86 -25.25
C GLY A 144 2.23 26.79 -24.81
N TRP A 145 3.54 27.09 -24.84
CA TRP A 145 4.57 26.17 -24.34
C TRP A 145 4.43 25.84 -22.85
N LEU A 146 4.10 26.84 -22.01
CA LEU A 146 3.88 26.61 -20.58
C LEU A 146 2.69 25.67 -20.32
N TYR A 147 1.56 25.84 -21.00
CA TYR A 147 0.42 24.94 -20.86
C TYR A 147 0.73 23.52 -21.35
N ALA A 148 1.42 23.39 -22.49
CA ALA A 148 1.82 22.08 -23.02
C ALA A 148 2.82 21.36 -22.10
N MET A 149 3.84 22.07 -21.61
CA MET A 149 4.80 21.51 -20.64
C MET A 149 4.14 21.14 -19.32
N GLY A 150 3.21 21.97 -18.83
CA GLY A 150 2.42 21.68 -17.63
C GLY A 150 1.60 20.40 -17.81
N LEU A 151 0.94 20.23 -18.95
CA LEU A 151 0.17 19.02 -19.25
C LEU A 151 1.06 17.77 -19.30
N GLY A 152 2.23 17.87 -19.95
CA GLY A 152 3.23 16.80 -19.94
C GLY A 152 3.72 16.47 -18.52
N LEU A 153 3.93 17.47 -17.68
CA LEU A 153 4.32 17.29 -16.28
C LEU A 153 3.22 16.60 -15.48
N THR A 154 1.94 16.96 -15.64
CA THR A 154 0.85 16.26 -14.95
C THR A 154 0.78 14.78 -15.33
N SER A 155 1.04 14.46 -16.60
CA SER A 155 1.13 13.07 -17.08
C SER A 155 2.34 12.33 -16.49
N PHE A 156 3.48 12.99 -16.32
CA PHE A 156 4.62 12.40 -15.62
C PHE A 156 4.33 12.16 -14.13
N VAL A 157 3.66 13.11 -13.47
CA VAL A 157 3.26 12.97 -12.06
C VAL A 157 2.28 11.81 -11.88
N MET A 158 1.42 11.50 -12.86
CA MET A 158 0.53 10.32 -12.82
C MET A 158 1.28 8.99 -12.61
N LEU A 159 2.58 8.90 -12.92
CA LEU A 159 3.36 7.70 -12.59
C LEU A 159 3.40 7.41 -11.08
N SER A 160 3.14 8.41 -10.22
CA SER A 160 3.01 8.21 -8.78
C SER A 160 1.90 7.24 -8.39
N HIS A 161 0.91 7.04 -9.27
CA HIS A 161 -0.14 6.03 -9.10
C HIS A 161 0.44 4.65 -8.83
N HIS A 162 1.51 4.25 -9.53
CA HIS A 162 2.15 2.96 -9.29
C HIS A 162 2.76 2.85 -7.88
N ILE A 163 3.30 3.94 -7.35
CA ILE A 163 3.87 4.00 -5.99
C ILE A 163 2.74 3.89 -4.96
N LEU A 164 1.66 4.63 -5.17
CA LEU A 164 0.46 4.57 -4.32
C LEU A 164 -0.03 3.13 -4.15
N TYR A 165 -0.24 2.43 -5.28
CA TYR A 165 -0.76 1.08 -5.28
C TYR A 165 0.25 0.07 -4.72
N PHE A 166 1.54 0.22 -5.07
CA PHE A 166 2.59 -0.64 -4.52
C PHE A 166 2.66 -0.56 -2.99
N LEU A 167 2.62 0.66 -2.41
CA LEU A 167 2.60 0.85 -0.96
C LEU A 167 1.36 0.21 -0.32
N GLY A 168 0.19 0.35 -0.97
CA GLY A 168 -1.07 -0.24 -0.53
C GLY A 168 -1.04 -1.76 -0.51
N TYR A 169 -0.69 -2.40 -1.63
CA TYR A 169 -0.58 -3.86 -1.74
C TYR A 169 0.43 -4.44 -0.76
N ARG A 170 1.61 -3.80 -0.65
CA ARG A 170 2.65 -4.24 0.28
C ARG A 170 2.15 -4.19 1.72
N MET A 171 1.50 -3.09 2.11
CA MET A 171 0.89 -2.96 3.44
C MET A 171 -0.14 -4.07 3.70
N GLY A 172 -1.03 -4.34 2.74
CA GLY A 172 -2.06 -5.37 2.87
C GLY A 172 -1.51 -6.77 3.14
N ILE A 173 -0.55 -7.21 2.30
CA ILE A 173 0.10 -8.52 2.44
C ILE A 173 0.80 -8.66 3.80
N LEU A 174 1.49 -7.61 4.26
CA LEU A 174 2.23 -7.65 5.52
C LEU A 174 1.28 -7.71 6.73
N GLN A 175 0.18 -6.97 6.69
CA GLN A 175 -0.85 -7.05 7.72
C GLN A 175 -1.51 -8.43 7.78
N LYS A 176 -1.76 -9.07 6.63
CA LYS A 176 -2.26 -10.45 6.57
C LYS A 176 -1.31 -11.42 7.26
N VAL A 177 0.00 -11.32 7.01
CA VAL A 177 1.02 -12.13 7.67
C VAL A 177 0.97 -11.92 9.19
N GLN A 178 0.90 -10.66 9.64
CA GLN A 178 0.82 -10.31 11.06
C GLN A 178 -0.41 -10.88 11.76
N VAL A 179 -1.59 -10.70 11.16
CA VAL A 179 -2.85 -11.22 11.73
C VAL A 179 -2.85 -12.74 11.76
N THR A 180 -2.35 -13.38 10.70
CA THR A 180 -2.25 -14.86 10.64
C THR A 180 -1.32 -15.40 11.72
N ALA A 181 -0.15 -14.78 11.90
CA ALA A 181 0.79 -15.15 12.95
C ALA A 181 0.18 -14.95 14.35
N ALA A 182 -0.55 -13.85 14.59
CA ALA A 182 -1.22 -13.61 15.86
C ALA A 182 -2.31 -14.65 16.16
N VAL A 183 -3.10 -15.05 15.16
CA VAL A 183 -4.08 -16.13 15.30
C VAL A 183 -3.38 -17.44 15.67
N HIS A 184 -2.30 -17.79 14.97
CA HIS A 184 -1.50 -18.99 15.25
C HIS A 184 -0.94 -18.99 16.68
N THR A 185 -0.29 -17.90 17.10
CA THR A 185 0.24 -17.75 18.46
C THR A 185 -0.87 -17.82 19.51
N LYS A 186 -2.05 -17.28 19.22
CA LYS A 186 -3.19 -17.36 20.14
C LYS A 186 -3.68 -18.79 20.31
N LEU A 187 -3.81 -19.56 19.22
CA LEU A 187 -4.25 -20.96 19.26
C LEU A 187 -3.33 -21.82 20.14
N LEU A 188 -2.02 -21.63 20.06
CA LEU A 188 -1.04 -22.34 20.89
C LEU A 188 -1.11 -21.99 22.39
N ARG A 189 -1.76 -20.88 22.75
CA ARG A 189 -1.88 -20.39 24.13
C ARG A 189 -3.29 -20.53 24.71
N LEU A 190 -4.25 -21.08 23.96
CA LEU A 190 -5.62 -21.29 24.44
C LEU A 190 -5.68 -22.48 25.41
N ASN A 191 -6.58 -22.40 26.39
CA ASN A 191 -6.87 -23.55 27.24
C ASN A 191 -7.69 -24.61 26.47
N LEU A 192 -7.68 -25.84 26.99
CA LEU A 192 -8.35 -26.97 26.33
C LEU A 192 -9.87 -26.75 26.16
N ALA A 193 -10.54 -26.12 27.13
CA ALA A 193 -11.97 -25.85 27.05
C ALA A 193 -12.33 -24.85 25.93
N SER A 194 -11.49 -23.85 25.67
CA SER A 194 -11.74 -22.86 24.62
C SER A 194 -11.39 -23.40 23.23
N ILE A 195 -10.34 -24.23 23.13
CA ILE A 195 -9.94 -24.80 21.85
C ILE A 195 -10.93 -25.88 21.38
N THR A 196 -11.53 -26.66 22.30
CA THR A 196 -12.56 -27.65 21.94
C THR A 196 -13.88 -27.01 21.54
N ALA A 197 -14.16 -25.78 22.00
CA ALA A 197 -15.34 -25.02 21.60
C ALA A 197 -15.24 -24.43 20.17
N ILE A 198 -14.03 -24.34 19.60
CA ILE A 198 -13.79 -23.80 18.26
C ILE A 198 -13.42 -24.94 17.32
N SER A 199 -14.10 -25.07 16.19
CA SER A 199 -13.74 -26.09 15.21
C SER A 199 -12.50 -25.67 14.41
N ALA A 200 -11.66 -26.65 14.02
CA ALA A 200 -10.52 -26.38 13.14
C ALA A 200 -10.96 -25.72 11.82
N GLY A 201 -12.13 -26.10 11.29
CA GLY A 201 -12.72 -25.49 10.09
C GLY A 201 -13.06 -24.00 10.27
N GLN A 202 -13.53 -23.58 11.45
CA GLN A 202 -13.78 -22.15 11.74
C GLN A 202 -12.50 -21.33 11.70
N VAL A 203 -11.41 -21.85 12.27
CA VAL A 203 -10.10 -21.18 12.25
C VAL A 203 -9.55 -21.08 10.82
N VAL A 204 -9.61 -22.17 10.06
CA VAL A 204 -9.14 -22.17 8.66
C VAL A 204 -9.98 -21.22 7.81
N ASN A 205 -11.30 -21.19 7.98
CA ASN A 205 -12.17 -20.25 7.28
C ASN A 205 -11.84 -18.80 7.66
N LEU A 206 -11.60 -18.52 8.93
CA LEU A 206 -11.21 -17.18 9.39
C LEU A 206 -9.91 -16.70 8.73
N VAL A 207 -8.87 -17.54 8.71
CA VAL A 207 -7.58 -17.16 8.10
C VAL A 207 -7.70 -17.08 6.56
N SER A 208 -8.39 -18.02 5.92
CA SER A 208 -8.48 -18.06 4.46
C SER A 208 -9.41 -17.00 3.87
N ASN A 209 -10.49 -16.63 4.58
CA ASN A 209 -11.50 -15.71 4.07
C ASN A 209 -11.33 -14.29 4.64
N ASP A 210 -11.27 -14.13 5.97
CA ASP A 210 -11.19 -12.82 6.59
C ASP A 210 -9.79 -12.20 6.43
N ALA A 211 -8.72 -12.97 6.65
CA ALA A 211 -7.37 -12.43 6.50
C ALA A 211 -7.02 -12.11 5.03
N ARG A 212 -7.67 -12.77 4.05
CA ARG A 212 -7.51 -12.45 2.62
C ARG A 212 -8.00 -11.05 2.27
N ARG A 213 -9.00 -10.51 2.97
CA ARG A 213 -9.49 -9.14 2.74
C ARG A 213 -8.41 -8.09 2.95
N PHE A 214 -7.36 -8.42 3.71
CA PHE A 214 -6.21 -7.54 3.90
C PHE A 214 -5.43 -7.29 2.62
N ASP A 215 -5.43 -8.24 1.67
CA ASP A 215 -4.70 -8.13 0.41
C ASP A 215 -5.22 -6.97 -0.46
N ASP A 216 -6.53 -6.70 -0.41
CA ASP A 216 -7.19 -5.79 -1.35
C ASP A 216 -7.59 -4.43 -0.75
N TYR A 217 -7.91 -4.35 0.54
CA TYR A 217 -8.47 -3.11 1.09
C TYR A 217 -7.46 -1.97 1.23
N ALA A 218 -6.18 -2.30 1.52
CA ALA A 218 -5.19 -1.32 1.94
C ALA A 218 -4.88 -0.31 0.82
N GLN A 219 -4.87 -0.75 -0.45
CA GLN A 219 -4.74 0.14 -1.62
C GLN A 219 -5.90 1.15 -1.75
N HIS A 220 -7.07 0.82 -1.21
CA HIS A 220 -8.27 1.65 -1.33
C HIS A 220 -8.51 2.59 -0.14
N LEU A 221 -7.74 2.46 0.95
CA LEU A 221 -7.87 3.30 2.15
C LEU A 221 -7.86 4.82 1.88
N PRO A 222 -6.96 5.36 1.03
CA PRO A 222 -6.92 6.81 0.79
C PRO A 222 -8.22 7.35 0.18
N TRP A 223 -8.91 6.56 -0.64
CA TRP A 223 -10.14 6.98 -1.32
C TRP A 223 -11.32 7.17 -0.37
N LEU A 224 -11.29 6.57 0.83
CA LEU A 224 -12.29 6.84 1.87
C LEU A 224 -12.30 8.32 2.30
N VAL A 225 -11.14 8.99 2.22
CA VAL A 225 -10.98 10.40 2.56
C VAL A 225 -10.98 11.28 1.31
N LEU A 226 -10.27 10.86 0.27
CA LEU A 226 -10.06 11.70 -0.91
C LEU A 226 -11.25 11.72 -1.87
N ALA A 227 -12.02 10.63 -2.02
CA ALA A 227 -13.13 10.63 -2.98
C ALA A 227 -14.24 11.64 -2.62
N PRO A 228 -14.67 11.77 -1.35
CA PRO A 228 -15.61 12.84 -0.97
C PRO A 228 -15.04 14.25 -1.18
N LEU A 229 -13.74 14.44 -0.96
CA LEU A 229 -13.06 15.73 -1.17
C LEU A 229 -12.98 16.07 -2.66
N GLU A 230 -12.62 15.10 -3.50
CA GLU A 230 -12.57 15.23 -4.96
C GLU A 230 -13.95 15.59 -5.51
N LEU A 231 -15.00 14.89 -5.08
CA LEU A 231 -16.38 15.20 -5.46
C LEU A 231 -16.76 16.63 -5.05
N GLY A 232 -16.44 17.03 -3.82
CA GLY A 232 -16.69 18.39 -3.35
C GLY A 232 -15.98 19.46 -4.16
N MET A 233 -14.76 19.21 -4.65
CA MET A 233 -14.00 20.15 -5.49
C MET A 233 -14.53 20.24 -6.92
N VAL A 234 -15.03 19.14 -7.48
CA VAL A 234 -15.57 19.11 -8.86
C VAL A 234 -16.94 19.78 -8.92
N GLU A 235 -17.77 19.62 -7.89
CA GLU A 235 -19.13 20.19 -7.83
C GLU A 235 -19.14 21.68 -7.49
N THR A 236 -18.05 22.25 -6.96
CA THR A 236 -17.98 23.70 -6.77
C THR A 236 -17.87 24.40 -8.12
N PRO A 237 -18.85 25.24 -8.53
CA PRO A 237 -18.75 25.98 -9.77
C PRO A 237 -17.52 26.87 -9.69
N VAL A 238 -16.60 26.69 -10.63
CA VAL A 238 -15.50 27.62 -10.87
C VAL A 238 -16.16 28.89 -11.43
N CYS A 239 -16.48 29.83 -10.54
CA CYS A 239 -16.96 31.17 -10.87
C CYS A 239 -15.87 32.00 -11.55
#